data_AF-A0A147IWR7-F1
#
_entry.id   AF-A0A147IWR7-F1
#
_cell.length_a   1.000
_cell.length_b   1.000
_cell.length_c   1.000
_cell.angle_alpha   90.00
_cell.angle_beta   90.00
_cell.angle_gamma   90.00
#
_symmetry.space_group_name_H-M   'P 1'
#
loop_
_entity.id
_entity.type
_entity.pdbx_description
1 polymer ?
#
loop_
_entity_poly.entity_id
_entity_poly.type
_entity_poly.pdbx_seq_one_letter_code
_entity_poly.pdbx_strand_id
1 'polypeptide(L)' 'MSFDDVADGTMCTGDCEGHDAGFEWAKENGYTDASSCSGDSQSFIEGCEAYAAAFERQVQEELKGEADAT' A
#
# COMPACT_ATOMS: atom_id res chain seq x y z
N MET A 1 -1.53 -2.97 -9.46
CA MET A 1 -2.22 -2.41 -8.28
C MET A 1 -2.06 -0.92 -8.32
N SER A 2 -3.13 -0.18 -8.08
CA SER A 2 -3.14 1.29 -8.02
C SER A 2 -3.65 1.70 -6.65
N PHE A 3 -3.28 2.90 -6.17
CA PHE A 3 -3.71 3.38 -4.86
C PHE A 3 -5.24 3.37 -4.71
N ASP A 4 -5.98 3.77 -5.75
CA ASP A 4 -7.44 3.80 -5.75
C ASP A 4 -8.09 2.40 -5.54
N ASP A 5 -7.53 1.35 -6.15
CA ASP A 5 -7.95 -0.04 -5.96
C ASP A 5 -7.68 -0.56 -4.54
N VAL A 6 -6.66 -0.02 -3.87
CA VAL A 6 -6.25 -0.44 -2.52
C VAL A 6 -7.00 0.33 -1.44
N ALA A 7 -7.18 1.64 -1.65
CA ALA A 7 -7.79 2.56 -0.70
C ALA A 7 -9.32 2.66 -0.81
N ASP A 8 -9.94 1.93 -1.76
CA ASP A 8 -11.39 1.93 -2.06
C ASP A 8 -11.93 3.35 -2.33
N GLY A 9 -11.05 4.29 -2.70
CA GLY A 9 -11.35 5.72 -2.84
C GLY A 9 -11.78 6.43 -1.54
N THR A 10 -11.79 5.77 -0.38
CA THR A 10 -12.28 6.33 0.90
C THR A 10 -11.19 7.03 1.72
N MET A 11 -9.93 6.68 1.51
CA MET A 11 -8.80 7.28 2.26
C MET A 11 -8.39 8.65 1.72
N CYS A 12 -8.98 9.08 0.61
CA CYS A 12 -8.67 10.37 0.01
C CYS A 12 -9.93 11.21 -0.16
N THR A 13 -10.03 12.30 0.61
CA THR A 13 -11.18 13.23 0.57
C THR A 13 -10.89 14.53 -0.20
N GLY A 14 -9.76 14.61 -0.91
CA GLY A 14 -9.23 15.82 -1.55
C GLY A 14 -8.17 15.51 -2.62
N ASP A 15 -7.05 16.24 -2.62
CA ASP A 15 -5.94 16.01 -3.55
C ASP A 15 -5.17 14.73 -3.18
N CYS A 16 -5.43 13.64 -3.89
CA CYS A 16 -4.78 12.34 -3.66
C CYS A 16 -3.32 12.29 -4.09
N GLU A 17 -2.79 13.38 -4.68
CA GLU A 17 -1.43 13.46 -5.21
C GLU A 17 -0.36 13.09 -4.18
N GLY A 18 -0.57 13.44 -2.90
CA GLY A 18 0.34 13.06 -1.82
C GLY A 18 0.34 11.56 -1.52
N HIS A 19 -0.85 10.93 -1.55
CA HIS A 19 -0.98 9.49 -1.33
C HIS A 19 -0.46 8.70 -2.52
N ASP A 20 -0.77 9.12 -3.75
CA ASP A 20 -0.30 8.47 -4.97
C ASP A 20 1.23 8.54 -5.05
N ALA A 21 1.82 9.69 -4.72
CA ALA A 21 3.28 9.83 -4.63
C ALA A 21 3.91 8.87 -3.60
N GLY A 22 3.30 8.73 -2.42
CA GLY A 22 3.76 7.78 -1.39
C GLY A 22 3.65 6.32 -1.82
N PHE A 23 2.53 5.97 -2.46
CA PHE A 23 2.25 4.63 -2.96
C PHE A 23 3.21 4.24 -4.08
N GLU A 24 3.39 5.11 -5.08
CA GLU A 24 4.32 4.88 -6.20
C GLU A 24 5.76 4.81 -5.70
N TRP A 25 6.16 5.70 -4.78
CA TRP A 25 7.49 5.64 -4.17
C TRP A 25 7.74 4.31 -3.46
N ALA A 26 6.79 3.84 -2.66
CA ALA A 26 6.92 2.57 -1.96
C ALA A 26 7.01 1.38 -2.93
N LYS A 27 6.20 1.42 -3.99
CA LYS A 27 6.22 0.42 -5.07
C LYS A 27 7.56 0.38 -5.80
N GLU A 28 8.08 1.52 -6.22
CA GLU A 28 9.34 1.62 -6.97
C GLU A 28 10.55 1.24 -6.11
N ASN A 29 10.51 1.54 -4.81
CA ASN A 29 11.61 1.23 -3.88
C ASN A 29 11.47 -0.13 -3.19
N GLY A 30 10.35 -0.85 -3.40
CA GLY A 30 10.10 -2.14 -2.75
C GLY A 30 9.88 -2.04 -1.24
N TYR A 31 9.35 -0.91 -0.76
CA TYR A 31 8.94 -0.74 0.64
C TYR A 31 7.64 -1.49 0.86
N THR A 32 7.76 -2.69 1.39
CA THR A 32 6.64 -3.63 1.57
C THR A 32 6.19 -3.73 3.02
N ASP A 33 6.81 -2.95 3.90
CA ASP A 33 6.55 -2.93 5.33
C ASP A 33 6.01 -1.55 5.73
N ALA A 34 4.82 -1.53 6.33
CA ALA A 34 4.15 -0.28 6.69
C ALA A 34 4.90 0.46 7.81
N SER A 35 5.61 -0.26 8.70
CA SER A 35 6.42 0.38 9.76
C SER A 35 7.67 1.07 9.23
N SER A 36 8.09 0.72 8.01
CA SER A 36 9.21 1.32 7.30
C SER A 36 8.80 2.55 6.49
N CYS A 37 7.49 2.82 6.38
CA CYS A 37 6.97 4.02 5.74
C CYS A 37 7.29 5.26 6.59
N SER A 38 8.02 6.18 5.99
CA SER A 38 8.42 7.44 6.59
C SER A 38 8.44 8.51 5.53
N GLY A 39 8.10 9.74 5.90
CA GLY A 39 7.99 10.83 4.94
C GLY A 39 7.70 12.17 5.60
N ASP A 40 7.78 13.22 4.78
CA ASP A 40 7.60 14.61 5.21
C ASP A 40 6.13 15.00 5.40
N SER A 41 5.19 14.22 4.87
CA SER A 41 3.76 14.53 4.87
C SER A 41 2.93 13.32 5.22
N GLN A 42 1.85 13.54 5.95
CA GLN A 42 0.94 12.49 6.40
C GLN A 42 0.36 11.71 5.21
N SER A 43 -0.07 12.42 4.16
CA SER A 43 -0.60 11.81 2.95
C SER A 43 0.41 10.92 2.23
N PHE A 44 1.69 11.29 2.21
CA PHE A 44 2.75 10.45 1.67
C PHE A 44 2.93 9.16 2.48
N ILE A 45 2.92 9.26 3.80
CA ILE A 45 3.06 8.10 4.69
C ILE A 45 1.86 7.16 4.48
N GLU A 46 0.65 7.69 4.47
CA GLU A 46 -0.58 6.91 4.25
C GLU A 46 -0.56 6.19 2.89
N GLY A 47 -0.03 6.84 1.84
CA GLY A 47 0.17 6.22 0.53
C GLY A 47 1.14 5.05 0.56
N CYS A 48 2.27 5.21 1.25
CA CYS A 48 3.27 4.15 1.42
C CYS A 48 2.69 2.97 2.22
N GLU A 49 2.01 3.26 3.33
CA GLU A 49 1.40 2.23 4.19
C GLU A 49 0.34 1.43 3.42
N ALA A 50 -0.45 2.09 2.56
CA ALA A 50 -1.42 1.43 1.70
C ALA A 50 -0.74 0.43 0.74
N TYR A 51 0.37 0.80 0.10
CA TYR A 51 1.13 -0.12 -0.75
C TYR A 51 1.67 -1.31 0.04
N ALA A 52 2.30 -1.06 1.19
CA ALA A 52 2.84 -2.10 2.05
C ALA A 52 1.75 -3.08 2.49
N ALA A 53 0.62 -2.59 2.98
CA ALA A 53 -0.52 -3.42 3.38
C ALA A 53 -1.09 -4.24 2.20
N ALA A 54 -1.15 -3.66 0.99
CA ALA A 54 -1.59 -4.37 -0.20
C ALA A 54 -0.61 -5.46 -0.63
N PHE A 55 0.69 -5.19 -0.52
CA PHE A 55 1.74 -6.18 -0.78
C PHE A 55 1.67 -7.33 0.23
N GLU A 56 1.60 -7.02 1.52
CA GLU A 56 1.46 -8.03 2.56
C GLU A 56 0.21 -8.87 2.36
N ARG A 57 -0.94 -8.24 2.03
CA ARG A 57 -2.17 -8.96 1.69
C ARG A 57 -1.99 -9.91 0.51
N GLN A 58 -1.37 -9.48 -0.58
CA GLN A 58 -1.11 -10.38 -1.72
C GLN A 58 -0.25 -11.56 -1.32
N VAL A 59 0.85 -11.32 -0.60
CA VAL A 59 1.74 -12.37 -0.12
C VAL A 59 0.96 -13.32 0.80
N GLN A 60 0.13 -12.80 1.71
CA GLN A 60 -0.71 -13.60 2.60
C GLN A 60 -1.75 -14.42 1.82
N GLU A 61 -2.39 -13.86 0.78
CA GLU A 61 -3.37 -14.57 -0.05
C GLU A 61 -2.70 -15.69 -0.86
N GLU A 62 -1.51 -15.45 -1.41
CA GLU A 62 -0.68 -16.47 -2.07
C GLU A 62 -0.32 -17.59 -1.08
N LEU A 63 0.17 -17.24 0.12
CA LEU A 63 0.51 -18.19 1.18
C LEU A 63 -0.71 -18.98 1.66
N LYS A 64 -1.88 -18.33 1.74
CA LYS A 64 -3.12 -18.96 2.19
C LYS A 64 -3.72 -19.88 1.13
N GLY A 65 -3.55 -19.56 -0.15
CA GLY A 65 -3.95 -20.41 -1.28
C GLY A 65 -3.23 -21.76 -1.29
N GLU A 66 -2.00 -21.82 -0.79
CA GLU A 66 -1.21 -23.05 -0.71
C GLU A 66 -1.57 -23.89 0.54
N ALA A 67 -2.06 -23.25 1.61
CA ALA A 67 -2.48 -23.92 2.84
C ALA A 67 -3.85 -24.62 2.76
N ASP A 68 -4.73 -24.20 1.84
CA ASP A 68 -6.06 -24.80 1.62
C ASP A 68 -6.04 -25.96 0.59
N ALA A 69 -4.89 -26.25 -0.02
CA ALA A 69 -4.73 -27.30 -1.03
C ALA A 69 -4.32 -28.69 -0.46
N THR A 70 -4.46 -28.94 0.84
CA THR A 70 -4.13 -30.23 1.49
C THR A 70 -5.34 -30.92 2.11
#